data_AF-A0A447T8J1-F1
#
_entry.id   AF-A0A447T8J1-F1
#
_cell.length_a   1.000
_cell.length_b   1.000
_cell.length_c   1.000
_cell.angle_alpha   90.00
_cell.angle_beta   90.00
_cell.angle_gamma   90.00
#
_symmetry.space_group_name_H-M   'P 1'
#
loop_
_entity.id
_entity.type
_entity.pdbx_description
1 polymer ?
#
loop_
_entity_poly.entity_id
_entity_poly.type
_entity_poly.pdbx_seq_one_letter_code
_entity_poly.pdbx_strand_id
1 'polypeptide(L)'
;MYTLIHQDPRFYLVDKHPGASFHREGDAPGLMDALRAGLDDEALWPVHRLDRITSGLILVARSAGRRARWATRWPGARSRNTTWPCRTASR
;
A
#
# COMPACT_ATOMS: atom_id res chain seq x y z
N MET A 1 -4.74 -10.55 -1.82
CA MET A 1 -3.63 -9.97 -1.04
C MET A 1 -3.33 -8.56 -1.52
N TYR A 2 -3.11 -8.33 -2.82
CA TYR A 2 -3.22 -7.00 -3.44
C TYR A 2 -3.41 -7.10 -4.96
N THR A 3 -3.76 -5.98 -5.59
CA THR A 3 -3.70 -5.78 -7.04
C THR A 3 -2.77 -4.61 -7.34
N LEU A 4 -1.81 -4.77 -8.25
CA LEU A 4 -0.97 -3.66 -8.72
C LEU A 4 -1.80 -2.77 -9.65
N ILE A 5 -2.03 -1.52 -9.25
CA ILE A 5 -2.81 -0.55 -10.03
C ILE A 5 -1.88 0.28 -10.91
N HIS A 6 -0.72 0.65 -10.40
CA HIS A 6 0.24 1.47 -11.14
C HIS A 6 1.68 1.24 -10.70
N GLN A 7 2.58 1.25 -11.67
CA GLN A 7 4.02 1.14 -11.49
C GLN A 7 4.71 2.37 -12.08
N ASP A 8 5.47 3.06 -11.23
CA ASP A 8 6.28 4.23 -11.58
C ASP A 8 7.70 4.00 -11.05
N PRO A 9 8.75 4.58 -11.67
CA PRO A 9 10.12 4.49 -11.14
C PRO A 9 10.28 5.00 -9.71
N ARG A 10 9.32 5.78 -9.21
CA ARG A 10 9.34 6.45 -7.91
C ARG A 10 8.46 5.72 -6.89
N PHE A 11 7.40 5.04 -7.32
CA PHE A 11 6.41 4.38 -6.46
C PHE A 11 5.62 3.26 -7.13
N TYR A 12 5.00 2.45 -6.28
CA TYR A 12 3.90 1.57 -6.64
C TYR A 12 2.60 2.05 -5.99
N LEU A 13 1.51 1.97 -6.75
CA LEU A 13 0.16 2.10 -6.22
C LEU A 13 -0.50 0.74 -6.28
N VAL A 14 -0.90 0.24 -5.12
CA VAL A 14 -1.49 -1.09 -4.98
C VAL A 14 -2.83 -1.00 -4.29
N ASP A 15 -3.79 -1.80 -4.72
CA ASP A 15 -5.06 -1.98 -4.01
C ASP A 15 -4.94 -3.19 -3.09
N LYS A 16 -4.94 -2.96 -1.77
CA LYS A 16 -4.89 -4.02 -0.77
C LYS A 16 -6.28 -4.63 -0.60
N HIS A 17 -6.36 -5.95 -0.72
CA HIS A 17 -7.60 -6.69 -0.45
C HIS A 17 -7.88 -6.77 1.07
N PRO A 18 -9.15 -6.93 1.50
CA PRO A 18 -9.45 -7.13 2.91
C PRO A 18 -8.92 -8.49 3.40
N GLY A 19 -8.64 -8.61 4.70
CA GLY A 19 -8.07 -9.82 5.32
C GLY A 19 -6.55 -9.95 5.19
N ALA A 20 -5.92 -9.24 4.24
CA ALA A 20 -4.47 -9.23 4.11
C ALA A 20 -3.83 -8.42 5.24
N SER A 21 -2.92 -9.05 5.99
CA SER A 21 -2.10 -8.36 6.98
C SER A 21 -1.02 -7.53 6.32
N PHE A 22 -0.62 -6.46 6.99
CA PHE A 22 0.42 -5.56 6.52
C PHE A 22 1.82 -6.15 6.75
N HIS A 23 2.00 -6.80 7.90
CA HIS A 23 3.23 -7.45 8.31
C HIS A 23 3.06 -8.98 8.28
N ARG A 24 4.18 -9.69 8.32
CA ARG A 24 4.19 -11.14 8.53
C ARG A 24 3.52 -11.48 9.86
N GLU A 25 2.73 -12.54 9.86
CA GLU A 25 2.12 -13.10 11.07
C GLU A 25 2.44 -14.59 11.17
N GLY A 26 3.35 -14.94 12.09
CA GLY A 26 3.93 -16.29 12.15
C GLY A 26 4.62 -16.64 10.84
N ASP A 27 4.19 -17.72 10.21
CA ASP A 27 4.72 -18.19 8.92
C ASP A 27 3.99 -17.58 7.70
N ALA A 28 2.90 -16.85 7.91
CA ALA A 28 2.12 -16.27 6.82
C ALA A 28 2.73 -14.92 6.35
N PRO A 29 3.13 -14.78 5.07
CA PRO A 29 3.72 -13.54 4.56
C PRO A 29 2.72 -12.38 4.60
N GLY A 30 3.21 -11.20 4.96
CA GLY A 30 2.44 -9.96 4.93
C GLY A 30 2.39 -9.33 3.54
N LEU A 31 1.60 -8.27 3.39
CA LEU A 31 1.53 -7.48 2.16
C LEU A 31 2.92 -7.02 1.67
N MET A 32 3.75 -6.49 2.56
CA MET A 32 5.07 -5.98 2.17
C MET A 32 6.00 -7.08 1.68
N ASP A 33 5.97 -8.26 2.30
CA ASP A 33 6.76 -9.41 1.86
C ASP A 33 6.34 -9.85 0.46
N ALA A 34 5.03 -9.90 0.20
CA ALA A 34 4.52 -10.26 -1.11
C ALA A 34 4.74 -9.21 -2.19
N LEU A 35 4.83 -7.93 -1.84
CA LEU A 35 5.21 -6.89 -2.77
C LEU A 35 6.69 -7.02 -3.16
N ARG A 36 7.57 -7.27 -2.18
CA ARG A 36 9.00 -7.47 -2.44
C ARG A 36 9.24 -8.66 -3.36
N ALA A 37 8.64 -9.79 -3.03
CA ALA A 37 8.76 -11.01 -3.82
C ALA A 37 8.10 -10.87 -5.20
N GLY A 38 6.91 -10.24 -5.29
CA GLY A 38 6.16 -10.14 -6.54
C GLY A 38 6.64 -9.05 -7.50
N LEU A 39 7.31 -8.01 -7.00
CA LEU A 39 7.84 -6.90 -7.81
C LEU A 39 9.36 -6.96 -7.99
N ASP A 40 10.02 -7.98 -7.40
CA ASP A 40 11.48 -8.13 -7.36
C ASP A 40 12.17 -6.83 -6.88
N ASP A 41 11.62 -6.24 -5.82
CA ASP A 41 12.07 -4.96 -5.28
C ASP A 41 12.09 -5.00 -3.76
N GLU A 42 13.28 -5.08 -3.18
CA GLU A 42 13.48 -5.07 -1.72
C GLU A 42 13.37 -3.66 -1.12
N ALA A 43 13.57 -2.64 -1.95
CA ALA A 43 13.65 -1.24 -1.58
C ALA A 43 12.23 -0.62 -1.55
N LEU A 44 11.37 -1.17 -0.70
CA LEU A 44 9.98 -0.75 -0.56
C LEU A 44 9.70 -0.10 0.79
N TRP A 45 9.14 1.11 0.72
CA TRP A 45 8.80 1.95 1.87
C TRP A 45 7.34 2.37 1.79
N PRO A 46 6.44 1.76 2.57
CA PRO A 46 5.05 2.15 2.56
C PRO A 46 4.89 3.58 3.08
N VAL A 47 4.07 4.38 2.40
CA VAL A 47 3.80 5.77 2.79
C VAL A 47 2.76 5.82 3.90
N HIS A 48 1.79 4.90 3.87
CA HIS A 48 0.78 4.70 4.90
C HIS A 48 0.40 3.22 4.97
N ARG A 49 -0.43 2.85 5.95
CA ARG A 49 -0.90 1.47 6.15
C ARG A 49 -2.42 1.44 6.24
N LEU A 50 -2.97 0.29 5.92
CA LEU A 50 -4.36 -0.07 6.19
C LEU A 50 -4.37 -1.26 7.13
N ASP A 51 -5.33 -1.29 8.06
CA ASP A 51 -5.51 -2.43 8.95
C ASP A 51 -5.95 -3.68 8.18
N ARG A 52 -5.81 -4.85 8.81
CA ARG A 52 -6.09 -6.16 8.21
C ARG A 52 -7.46 -6.20 7.52
N ILE A 53 -8.50 -5.78 8.23
CA ILE A 53 -9.89 -5.84 7.75
C ILE A 53 -10.20 -4.79 6.67
N THR A 54 -9.38 -3.75 6.55
CA THR A 54 -9.61 -2.61 5.67
C THR A 54 -9.04 -2.90 4.29
N SER A 55 -9.84 -2.75 3.23
CA SER A 55 -9.36 -2.76 1.85
C SER A 55 -9.06 -1.35 1.35
N GLY A 56 -8.29 -1.25 0.27
CA GLY A 56 -8.11 0.00 -0.47
C GLY A 56 -6.68 0.28 -0.90
N LEU A 57 -6.52 1.45 -1.51
CA LEU A 57 -5.26 1.89 -2.11
C LEU A 57 -4.18 2.12 -1.06
N ILE A 58 -2.96 1.68 -1.37
CA ILE A 58 -1.74 1.90 -0.61
C ILE A 58 -0.66 2.40 -1.56
N LEU A 59 -0.03 3.52 -1.19
CA LEU A 59 1.13 4.05 -1.87
C LEU A 59 2.41 3.49 -1.25
N VAL A 60 3.28 2.91 -2.08
CA VAL A 60 4.56 2.34 -1.66
C VAL A 60 5.69 3.05 -2.41
N ALA A 61 6.57 3.74 -1.67
CA ALA A 61 7.71 4.42 -2.25
C ALA A 61 8.87 3.46 -2.51
N ARG A 62 9.64 3.75 -3.57
CA ARG A 62 10.84 2.99 -3.96
C ARG A 62 12.15 3.62 -3.49
N SER A 63 12.07 4.65 -2.65
CA SER A 63 13.22 5.21 -1.93
C SER A 63 12.80 5.86 -0.61
N ALA A 64 13.67 5.78 0.41
CA ALA A 64 13.41 6.35 1.73
C ALA A 64 13.16 7.88 1.68
N GLY A 65 13.91 8.61 0.85
CA GLY A 65 13.73 10.06 0.66
C GLY A 65 12.38 10.41 0.02
N ARG A 66 11.88 9.58 -0.90
CA ARG A 66 10.55 9.74 -1.50
C ARG A 66 9.43 9.45 -0.51
N ARG A 67 9.58 8.41 0.33
CA ARG A 67 8.62 8.11 1.40
C ARG A 67 8.41 9.34 2.29
N ALA A 68 9.49 9.93 2.79
CA ALA A 68 9.41 11.09 3.69
C ALA A 68 8.65 12.26 3.04
N ARG A 69 9.00 12.61 1.80
CA ARG A 69 8.33 13.67 1.04
C ARG A 69 6.82 13.42 0.86
N TRP A 70 6.43 12.18 0.59
CA TRP A 70 5.01 11.86 0.37
C TRP A 70 4.23 11.66 1.65
N ALA A 71 4.83 11.14 2.71
CA ALA A 71 4.19 11.04 4.02
C ALA A 71 3.73 12.42 4.53
N THR A 72 4.53 13.47 4.33
CA THR A 72 4.17 14.85 4.70
C THR A 72 3.10 15.46 3.80
N ARG A 73 3.05 15.10 2.52
CA ARG A 73 2.15 15.69 1.52
C ARG A 73 0.85 14.90 1.32
N TRP A 74 0.76 13.67 1.84
CA TRP A 74 -0.41 12.81 1.70
C TRP A 74 -1.58 13.39 2.50
N PRO A 75 -2.70 13.79 1.85
CA PRO A 75 -3.82 14.43 2.54
C PRO A 75 -4.45 13.55 3.63
N GLY A 76 -4.33 12.23 3.51
CA GLY A 76 -4.84 11.24 4.47
C GLY A 76 -3.91 10.91 5.65
N ALA A 77 -2.76 11.58 5.81
CA ALA A 77 -1.79 11.27 6.88
C ALA A 77 -2.33 11.57 8.29
N ARG A 78 -3.50 12.22 8.41
CA ARG A 78 -4.18 12.49 9.68
C ARG A 78 -5.25 11.45 10.06
N SER A 79 -5.66 10.54 9.18
CA SER A 79 -6.81 9.68 9.44
C SER A 79 -6.41 8.21 9.59
N ARG A 80 -6.62 7.69 10.79
CA ARG A 80 -6.70 6.26 11.06
C ARG A 80 -8.00 5.74 10.43
N ASN A 81 -8.01 5.46 9.13
CA ASN A 81 -9.13 4.80 8.40
C ASN A 81 -10.03 5.76 7.60
N THR A 82 -9.47 6.52 6.66
CA THR A 82 -10.31 7.07 5.57
C THR A 82 -10.57 5.96 4.55
N THR A 83 -11.75 5.36 4.63
CA THR A 83 -12.36 4.57 3.57
C THR A 83 -12.65 5.47 2.38
N TRP A 84 -12.03 5.19 1.23
CA TRP A 84 -12.48 5.76 -0.04
C TRP A 84 -13.70 4.96 -0.50
N PRO A 85 -14.90 5.56 -0.63
CA PRO A 85 -16.00 4.86 -1.26
C PRO A 85 -15.59 4.59 -2.71
N CYS A 86 -15.38 3.32 -3.04
CA CYS A 86 -15.21 2.86 -4.41
C CYS A 86 -16.54 3.12 -5.13
N ARG A 87 -16.71 4.30 -5.74
CA ARG A 87 -17.77 4.49 -6.73
C ARG A 87 -17.30 3.75 -7.96
N THR A 88 -17.85 2.55 -8.16
CA THR A 88 -17.92 1.97 -9.49
C THR A 88 -18.56 3.01 -10.40
N ALA A 89 -17.77 3.59 -11.29
CA ALA A 89 -18.28 4.36 -12.41
C ALA A 89 -18.94 3.35 -13.36
N SER A 90 -20.22 3.07 -13.13
CA SER A 90 -21.07 2.46 -14.15
C SER A 90 -21.22 3.49 -15.26
N ARG A 91 -20.71 3.12 -16.44
CA ARG A 91 -20.94 3.82 -17.71
C ARG A 91 -22.43 3.92 -18.02
#